data_AF-A0A3B9ZSN6-F1
#
_entry.id   AF-A0A3B9ZSN6-F1
#
_cell.length_a   1.000
_cell.length_b   1.000
_cell.length_c   1.000
_cell.angle_alpha   90.00
_cell.angle_beta   90.00
_cell.angle_gamma   90.00
#
_symmetry.space_group_name_H-M   'P 1'
#
loop_
_entity.id
_entity.type
_entity.pdbx_description
1 polymer ?
#
loop_
_entity_poly.entity_id
_entity_poly.type
_entity_poly.pdbx_seq_one_letter_code
_entity_poly.pdbx_strand_id
1 'polypeptide(L)'
;LEDRFTFDYNAYYQPSGSNMAQIKMVSYPTLFSYRSATGWDTHSINKDPLFVNTKKGDYRLLPNSPCNKASDPSISKDLKKTCADLGAFESTY
;
A
#
# COMPACT_ATOMS: atom_id res chain seq x y z
N LEU A 1 21.06 -10.86 13.62
CA LEU A 1 20.00 -9.92 13.18
C LEU A 1 20.00 -9.96 11.66
N GLU A 2 19.57 -11.05 11.02
CA GLU A 2 20.04 -11.31 9.63
C GLU A 2 18.98 -11.41 8.54
N ASP A 3 17.68 -11.36 8.81
CA ASP A 3 16.68 -11.32 7.72
C ASP A 3 15.65 -10.20 7.95
N ARG A 4 16.05 -8.94 7.73
CA ARG A 4 15.09 -7.84 7.57
C ARG A 4 14.58 -7.85 6.14
N PHE A 5 13.45 -8.52 5.92
CA PHE A 5 12.69 -8.32 4.69
C PHE A 5 11.90 -7.02 4.79
N THR A 6 12.29 -6.01 4.00
CA THR A 6 11.59 -4.73 3.96
C THR A 6 10.53 -4.79 2.87
N PHE A 7 9.26 -4.90 3.27
CA PHE A 7 8.10 -4.78 2.40
C PHE A 7 7.39 -3.47 2.74
N ASP A 8 7.91 -2.36 2.25
CA ASP A 8 7.41 -1.02 2.54
C ASP A 8 6.73 -0.39 1.32
N TYR A 9 5.93 0.66 1.53
CA TYR A 9 5.18 1.36 0.48
C TYR A 9 4.23 0.46 -0.33
N ASN A 10 3.47 -0.41 0.35
CA ASN A 10 2.44 -1.25 -0.28
C ASN A 10 1.04 -0.70 -0.05
N ALA A 11 0.11 -1.04 -0.95
CA ALA A 11 -1.32 -0.80 -0.78
C ALA A 11 -2.05 -2.12 -0.54
N TYR A 12 -2.48 -2.33 0.70
CA TYR A 12 -3.30 -3.47 1.10
C TYR A 12 -4.76 -3.05 1.22
N TYR A 13 -5.65 -3.99 0.91
CA TYR A 13 -7.08 -3.83 1.17
C TYR A 13 -7.59 -5.07 1.88
N GLN A 14 -7.77 -4.95 3.20
CA GLN A 14 -8.22 -6.04 4.05
C GLN A 14 -9.63 -5.76 4.60
N PRO A 15 -10.70 -6.09 3.86
CA PRO A 15 -12.03 -6.18 4.47
C PRO A 15 -12.01 -7.28 5.55
N SER A 16 -12.65 -7.00 6.69
CA SER A 16 -12.50 -7.72 7.97
C SER A 16 -12.39 -9.24 7.89
N GLY A 17 -11.49 -9.83 8.69
CA GLY A 17 -11.44 -11.28 8.94
C GLY A 17 -10.20 -12.01 8.42
N SER A 18 -9.34 -11.35 7.62
CA SER A 18 -8.07 -11.91 7.17
C SER A 18 -6.90 -11.45 8.06
N ASN A 19 -5.84 -12.26 8.15
CA ASN A 19 -4.58 -11.82 8.75
C ASN A 19 -3.80 -10.93 7.78
N MET A 20 -3.23 -9.83 8.29
CA MET A 20 -2.42 -8.91 7.50
C MET A 20 -1.07 -9.53 7.11
N ALA A 21 -0.43 -10.18 8.08
CA ALA A 21 0.87 -10.81 7.87
C ALA A 21 0.99 -12.05 8.76
N GLN A 22 1.81 -12.99 8.34
CA GLN A 22 2.24 -14.12 9.15
C GLN A 22 3.76 -14.23 9.03
N ILE A 23 4.47 -14.23 10.16
CA ILE A 23 5.91 -14.46 10.20
C ILE A 23 6.16 -15.69 11.07
N LYS A 24 6.71 -16.74 10.46
CA LYS A 24 6.84 -18.06 11.11
C LYS A 24 5.46 -18.51 11.63
N MET A 25 5.32 -18.74 12.94
CA MET A 25 4.06 -19.17 13.57
C MET A 25 3.26 -18.02 14.19
N VAL A 26 3.67 -16.75 14.00
CA VAL A 26 3.00 -15.58 14.58
C VAL A 26 2.13 -14.91 13.53
N SER A 27 0.85 -14.73 13.85
CA SER A 27 -0.12 -14.01 13.01
C SER A 27 -0.29 -12.57 13.47
N TYR A 28 -0.28 -11.64 12.52
CA TYR A 28 -0.53 -10.22 12.73
C TYR A 28 -1.86 -9.85 12.06
N PRO A 29 -2.95 -9.65 12.82
CA PRO A 29 -4.27 -9.42 12.23
C PRO A 29 -4.43 -8.04 11.60
N THR A 30 -3.57 -7.08 11.97
CA THR A 30 -3.61 -5.71 11.45
C THR A 30 -2.23 -5.23 11.02
N LEU A 31 -2.19 -4.29 10.07
CA LEU A 31 -0.97 -3.57 9.72
C LEU A 31 -0.34 -2.94 10.96
N PHE A 32 -1.13 -2.36 11.86
CA PHE A 32 -0.62 -1.83 13.13
C PHE A 32 0.12 -2.89 13.96
N SER A 33 -0.47 -4.06 14.18
CA SER A 33 0.16 -5.14 14.95
C SER A 33 1.46 -5.66 14.31
N TYR A 34 1.50 -5.75 12.99
CA TYR A 34 2.70 -6.14 12.23
C TYR A 34 3.82 -5.11 12.40
N ARG A 35 3.49 -3.82 12.27
CA ARG A 35 4.44 -2.71 12.42
C ARG A 35 5.04 -2.64 13.81
N SER A 36 4.19 -2.69 14.83
CA SER A 36 4.64 -2.63 16.22
C SER A 36 5.58 -3.78 16.58
N ALA A 37 5.39 -4.96 15.99
CA ALA A 37 6.21 -6.12 16.28
C ALA A 37 7.53 -6.17 15.49
N THR A 38 7.56 -5.65 14.27
CA THR A 38 8.69 -5.85 13.35
C THR A 38 9.48 -4.59 13.04
N GLY A 39 8.81 -3.44 12.91
CA GLY A 39 9.41 -2.23 12.34
C GLY A 39 9.85 -2.37 10.87
N TRP A 40 9.36 -3.38 10.15
CA TRP A 40 9.83 -3.69 8.78
C TRP A 40 9.03 -2.98 7.66
N ASP A 41 7.92 -2.35 8.02
CA ASP A 41 7.03 -1.60 7.13
C ASP A 41 6.55 -0.36 7.88
N THR A 42 6.89 0.84 7.43
CA THR A 42 6.48 2.09 8.11
C THR A 42 5.53 2.93 7.29
N HIS A 43 5.41 2.67 5.98
CA HIS A 43 4.74 3.55 5.02
C HIS A 43 3.64 2.89 4.19
N SER A 44 3.48 1.56 4.20
CA SER A 44 2.32 0.92 3.59
C SER A 44 0.97 1.45 4.10
N ILE A 45 -0.07 1.25 3.32
CA ILE A 45 -1.44 1.63 3.64
C ILE A 45 -2.32 0.39 3.63
N ASN A 46 -3.29 0.31 4.56
CA ASN A 46 -4.34 -0.72 4.54
C ASN A 46 -5.70 -0.04 4.47
N LYS A 47 -6.12 0.31 3.26
CA LYS A 47 -7.36 1.04 2.94
C LYS A 47 -7.83 0.69 1.53
N ASP A 48 -9.10 0.91 1.25
CA ASP A 48 -9.66 0.80 -0.10
C ASP A 48 -8.87 1.71 -1.07
N PRO A 49 -8.30 1.19 -2.18
CA PRO A 49 -7.62 1.99 -3.19
C PRO A 49 -8.54 2.98 -3.92
N LEU A 50 -9.86 2.85 -3.81
CA LEU A 50 -10.85 3.72 -4.45
C LEU A 50 -10.68 3.78 -5.97
N PHE A 51 -10.80 2.62 -6.63
CA PHE A 51 -10.78 2.53 -8.10
C PHE A 51 -12.07 3.09 -8.73
N VAL A 52 -11.95 3.65 -9.94
CA VAL A 52 -13.07 4.23 -10.68
C VAL A 52 -14.15 3.20 -11.01
N ASN A 53 -13.79 2.07 -11.63
CA ASN A 53 -14.75 1.01 -11.98
C ASN A 53 -14.09 -0.34 -12.24
N THR A 54 -13.86 -1.11 -11.17
CA THR A 54 -13.26 -2.46 -11.26
C THR A 54 -14.09 -3.43 -12.11
N LYS A 55 -15.42 -3.32 -12.12
CA LYS A 55 -16.31 -4.18 -12.93
C LYS A 55 -16.13 -3.97 -14.44
N LYS A 56 -15.66 -2.78 -14.85
CA LYS A 56 -15.35 -2.44 -16.24
C LYS A 56 -13.85 -2.47 -16.56
N GLY A 57 -13.01 -2.88 -15.60
CA GLY A 57 -11.56 -2.88 -15.75
C GLY A 57 -10.90 -1.50 -15.66
N ASP A 58 -11.61 -0.47 -15.18
CA ASP A 58 -11.06 0.85 -14.96
C ASP A 58 -10.45 0.93 -13.55
N TYR A 59 -9.16 0.62 -13.47
CA TYR A 59 -8.37 0.61 -12.24
C TYR A 59 -7.63 1.93 -11.98
N ARG A 60 -8.01 3.01 -12.66
CA ARG A 60 -7.54 4.34 -12.28
C ARG A 60 -8.06 4.70 -10.89
N LEU A 61 -7.29 5.51 -10.18
CA LEU A 61 -7.63 5.98 -8.84
C LEU A 61 -8.62 7.15 -8.89
N LEU A 62 -9.55 7.19 -7.94
CA LEU A 62 -10.38 8.37 -7.68
C LEU A 62 -9.53 9.50 -7.06
N PRO A 63 -9.95 10.77 -7.19
CA PRO A 63 -9.19 11.92 -6.65
C PRO A 63 -8.89 11.83 -5.14
N ASN A 64 -9.75 11.17 -4.37
CA ASN A 64 -9.61 10.99 -2.92
C ASN A 64 -8.97 9.65 -2.51
N SER A 65 -8.37 8.92 -3.45
CA SER A 65 -7.69 7.66 -3.16
C SER A 65 -6.54 7.86 -2.16
N PRO A 66 -6.38 6.95 -1.17
CA PRO A 66 -5.21 6.95 -0.29
C PRO A 66 -3.92 6.54 -1.02
N CYS A 67 -4.03 5.99 -2.22
CA CYS A 67 -2.88 5.57 -3.05
C CYS A 67 -2.26 6.75 -3.83
N ASN A 68 -2.96 7.89 -3.91
CA ASN A 68 -2.46 9.05 -4.64
C ASN A 68 -1.17 9.59 -3.98
N LYS A 69 -0.09 9.70 -4.75
CA LYS A 69 1.24 10.17 -4.36
C LYS A 69 1.84 9.42 -3.16
N ALA A 70 1.46 8.16 -2.98
CA ALA A 70 1.81 7.36 -1.81
C ALA A 70 2.98 6.38 -2.04
N SER A 71 3.59 6.38 -3.23
CA SER A 71 4.75 5.55 -3.50
C SER A 71 6.01 6.04 -2.78
N ASP A 72 7.05 5.21 -2.77
CA ASP A 72 8.33 5.53 -2.13
C ASP A 72 8.89 6.86 -2.70
N PRO A 73 9.08 7.90 -1.87
CA PRO A 73 9.50 9.22 -2.33
C PRO A 73 10.93 9.24 -2.89
N SER A 74 11.73 8.20 -2.65
CA SER A 74 13.09 8.04 -3.13
C SER A 74 13.17 7.54 -4.58
N ILE A 75 12.07 7.00 -5.13
CA ILE A 75 12.01 6.57 -6.54
C ILE A 75 11.75 7.77 -7.46
N SER A 76 11.95 7.56 -8.76
CA SER A 76 11.74 8.58 -9.79
C SER A 76 10.36 9.23 -9.65
N LYS A 77 10.32 10.56 -9.77
CA LYS A 77 9.07 11.32 -9.80
C LYS A 77 8.22 10.90 -11.00
N ASP A 78 6.91 11.03 -10.83
CA ASP A 78 5.94 10.86 -11.91
C ASP A 78 6.04 11.99 -12.95
N LEU A 79 5.19 11.92 -13.98
CA LEU A 79 5.10 12.95 -15.04
C LEU A 79 4.69 14.34 -14.51
N LYS A 80 4.09 14.41 -13.32
CA LYS A 80 3.71 15.65 -12.62
C LYS A 80 4.80 16.17 -11.69
N LYS A 81 5.95 15.49 -11.63
CA LYS A 81 7.07 15.74 -10.71
C LYS A 81 6.69 15.56 -9.23
N THR A 82 5.64 14.79 -8.94
CA THR A 82 5.27 14.38 -7.59
C THR A 82 5.78 12.96 -7.29
N CYS A 83 5.65 12.53 -6.03
CA CYS A 83 5.79 11.09 -5.75
C CYS A 83 4.71 10.36 -6.54
N ALA A 84 5.07 9.25 -7.20
CA ALA A 84 4.12 8.49 -7.99
C ALA A 84 2.98 7.92 -7.14
N ASP A 85 1.86 7.61 -7.79
CA ASP A 85 0.77 6.89 -7.17
C ASP A 85 1.15 5.42 -6.90
N LEU A 86 0.54 4.82 -5.88
CA LEU A 86 0.61 3.36 -5.70
C LEU A 86 -0.34 2.68 -6.68
N GLY A 87 0.21 1.91 -7.61
CA GLY A 87 -0.55 1.13 -8.58
C GLY A 87 0.06 1.18 -9.98
N ALA A 88 -0.71 0.73 -10.97
CA ALA A 88 -0.26 0.68 -12.36
C ALA A 88 -0.65 1.91 -13.20
N PHE A 89 -1.65 2.67 -12.75
CA PHE A 89 -2.21 3.80 -13.48
C PHE A 89 -2.04 5.08 -12.67
N GLU A 90 -1.25 6.00 -13.20
CA GLU A 90 -1.13 7.33 -12.62
C GLU A 90 -2.47 8.07 -12.74
N SER A 91 -2.97 8.55 -11.61
CA SER A 91 -4.12 9.43 -11.54
C SER A 91 -3.86 10.67 -12.38
N THR A 92 -4.88 11.18 -13.07
CA THR A 92 -4.78 12.44 -13.82
C THR A 92 -5.23 13.66 -13.00
N TYR A 93 -5.67 13.43 -11.77
CA TYR A 93 -6.22 14.46 -10.89
C TYR A 93 -5.16 15.18 -10.05
#